data_AF-A0A2U1TZP8-F1
#
_entry.id   AF-A0A2U1TZP8-F1
#
_cell.length_a   1.000
_cell.length_b   1.000
_cell.length_c   1.000
_cell.angle_alpha   90.00
_cell.angle_beta   90.00
_cell.angle_gamma   90.00
#
_symmetry.space_group_name_H-M   'P 1'
#
loop_
_entity.id
_entity.type
_entity.pdbx_description
1 polymer ?
#
loop_
_entity_poly.entity_id
_entity_poly.type
_entity_poly.pdbx_seq_one_letter_code
_entity_poly.pdbx_strand_id
1 'polypeptide(L)'
;MPLTDTAIRNAKPIDKPYKLSDAQGLYLLIKPNGSKLWQLKYRFGGKEKKLAFGAYPTVTLANARKLREEARAILSAGDDPGVKKQQEKQAKKSGNTFEEVARKWLAGNIRWTEHHAAKILRSLELHVFPLIGKISRSRTGI
;
A
#
# COMPACT_ATOMS: atom_id res chain seq x y z
N MET A 1 10.08 13.72 23.03
CA MET A 1 11.02 12.59 23.22
C MET A 1 10.87 11.63 22.06
N PRO A 2 11.96 11.07 21.54
CA PRO A 2 11.89 10.03 20.51
C PRO A 2 11.17 8.80 21.06
N LEU A 3 10.38 8.15 20.21
CA LEU A 3 9.62 6.96 20.56
C LEU A 3 10.58 5.77 20.68
N THR A 4 10.28 4.86 21.60
CA THR A 4 11.02 3.59 21.78
C THR A 4 10.11 2.41 21.47
N ASP A 5 10.70 1.30 21.03
CA ASP A 5 9.92 0.11 20.70
C ASP A 5 9.19 -0.46 21.94
N THR A 6 9.78 -0.35 23.13
CA THR A 6 9.13 -0.70 24.41
C THR A 6 7.89 0.15 24.67
N ALA A 7 7.96 1.47 24.45
CA ALA A 7 6.80 2.35 24.60
C ALA A 7 5.68 2.01 23.61
N ILE A 8 6.04 1.61 22.39
CA ILE A 8 5.08 1.18 21.36
C ILE A 8 4.39 -0.12 21.77
N ARG A 9 5.14 -1.11 22.25
CA ARG A 9 4.60 -2.39 22.70
C ARG A 9 3.63 -2.21 23.87
N ASN A 10 4.00 -1.38 24.84
CA ASN A 10 3.21 -1.10 26.03
C ASN A 10 2.00 -0.17 25.78
N ALA A 11 1.92 0.45 24.60
CA ALA A 11 0.79 1.30 24.24
C ALA A 11 -0.51 0.48 24.13
N LYS A 12 -1.46 0.77 25.03
CA LYS A 12 -2.78 0.15 25.08
C LYS A 12 -3.82 0.98 24.33
N PRO A 13 -4.72 0.36 23.56
CA PRO A 13 -5.85 1.08 22.99
C PRO A 13 -6.74 1.65 24.11
N ILE A 14 -7.32 2.82 23.83
CA ILE A 14 -8.32 3.48 24.67
C ILE A 14 -9.54 3.80 23.78
N ASP A 15 -10.62 4.30 24.37
CA ASP A 15 -11.90 4.55 23.67
C ASP A 15 -11.78 5.55 22.49
N LYS A 16 -10.76 6.42 22.51
CA LYS A 16 -10.51 7.41 21.46
C LYS A 16 -9.13 7.22 20.82
N PRO A 17 -9.00 7.40 19.48
CA PRO A 17 -7.71 7.36 18.84
C PRO A 17 -6.75 8.40 19.40
N TYR A 18 -5.52 8.01 19.71
CA TYR A 18 -4.50 8.91 20.23
C TYR A 18 -3.16 8.70 19.52
N LYS A 19 -2.27 9.68 19.66
CA LYS A 19 -0.99 9.72 18.94
C LYS A 19 0.16 9.57 19.90
N LEU A 20 1.10 8.70 19.53
CA LEU A 20 2.42 8.62 20.13
C LEU A 20 3.41 9.27 19.17
N SER A 21 3.80 10.51 19.49
CA SER A 21 4.73 11.28 18.68
C SER A 21 6.14 10.73 18.79
N ASP A 22 6.80 10.57 17.65
CA ASP A 22 8.25 10.37 17.58
C ASP A 22 8.91 11.75 17.35
N ALA A 23 9.51 11.96 16.18
CA ALA A 23 10.14 13.22 15.80
C ALA A 23 9.80 13.61 14.37
N GLN A 24 9.92 14.92 14.09
CA GLN A 24 9.81 15.48 12.74
C GLN A 24 8.48 15.14 12.04
N GLY A 25 7.38 15.20 12.80
CA GLY A 25 6.03 14.93 12.28
C GLY A 25 5.67 13.45 12.16
N LEU A 26 6.60 12.51 12.42
CA LEU A 26 6.30 11.08 12.50
C LEU A 26 5.61 10.77 13.84
N TYR A 27 4.51 10.02 13.78
CA TYR A 27 3.81 9.52 14.95
C TYR A 27 3.17 8.16 14.67
N LEU A 28 2.91 7.42 15.74
CA LEU A 28 2.11 6.21 15.72
C LEU A 28 0.69 6.55 16.19
N LEU A 29 -0.30 6.29 15.34
CA LEU A 29 -1.71 6.41 15.67
C LEU A 29 -2.19 5.10 16.27
N ILE A 30 -2.61 5.14 17.54
CA ILE A 30 -3.23 4.01 18.22
C ILE A 30 -4.74 4.18 18.09
N LYS A 31 -5.42 3.19 17.51
CA LYS A 31 -6.88 3.17 17.39
C LYS A 31 -7.51 2.35 18.51
N PRO A 32 -8.79 2.60 18.85
CA PRO A 32 -9.53 1.82 19.85
C PRO A 32 -9.59 0.32 19.54
N ASN A 33 -9.57 -0.05 18.26
CA ASN A 33 -9.53 -1.44 17.81
C ASN A 33 -8.14 -2.12 17.95
N GLY A 34 -7.19 -1.50 18.66
CA GLY A 34 -5.84 -2.02 18.85
C GLY A 34 -4.89 -1.81 17.66
N SER A 35 -5.37 -1.31 16.51
CA SER A 35 -4.52 -1.05 15.35
C SER A 35 -3.54 0.08 15.64
N LYS A 36 -2.27 -0.15 15.30
CA LYS A 36 -1.17 0.81 15.46
C LYS A 36 -0.65 1.21 14.07
N LEU A 37 -0.86 2.46 13.67
CA LEU A 37 -0.60 2.92 12.30
C LEU A 37 0.45 4.05 12.27
N TRP A 38 1.52 3.84 11.53
CA TRP A 38 2.53 4.88 11.30
C TRP A 38 2.00 5.95 10.35
N GLN A 39 2.10 7.21 10.77
CA GLN A 39 1.73 8.36 9.97
C GLN A 39 2.75 9.49 10.10
N LEU A 40 3.02 10.17 9.00
CA LEU A 40 3.81 11.40 8.94
C LEU A 40 2.87 12.57 8.65
N LYS A 41 2.89 13.58 9.52
CA LYS A 41 2.27 14.88 9.27
C LYS A 41 3.30 15.81 8.64
N TYR A 42 2.95 16.38 7.49
CA TYR A 42 3.81 17.28 6.73
C TYR A 42 3.00 18.43 6.11
N ARG A 43 3.69 19.42 5.55
CA ARG A 43 3.07 20.50 4.79
C ARG A 43 3.64 20.53 3.38
N PHE A 44 2.76 20.75 2.41
CA PHE A 44 3.13 20.90 1.01
C PHE A 44 2.15 21.86 0.34
N GLY A 45 2.64 22.85 -0.40
CA GLY A 45 1.80 23.87 -1.05
C GLY A 45 0.89 24.62 -0.06
N GLY A 46 1.39 24.97 1.12
CA GLY A 46 0.65 25.68 2.16
C GLY A 46 -0.40 24.84 2.92
N LYS A 47 -0.63 23.59 2.52
CA LYS A 47 -1.64 22.71 3.14
C LYS A 47 -0.99 21.64 4.01
N GLU A 48 -1.62 21.35 5.15
CA GLU A 48 -1.25 20.21 5.99
C GLU A 48 -1.74 18.91 5.35
N LYS A 49 -0.84 17.94 5.22
CA LYS A 49 -1.10 16.61 4.67
C LYS A 49 -0.60 15.52 5.61
N LYS A 50 -1.12 14.31 5.41
CA LYS A 50 -0.74 13.11 6.17
C LYS A 50 -0.35 11.99 5.22
N LEU A 51 0.78 11.37 5.48
CA LEU A 51 1.27 10.20 4.76
C LEU A 51 1.25 8.99 5.69
N ALA A 52 0.45 7.97 5.38
CA ALA A 52 0.46 6.73 6.13
C ALA A 52 1.63 5.86 5.67
N PHE A 53 2.40 5.25 6.56
CA PHE A 53 3.50 4.35 6.21
C PHE A 53 3.13 2.87 6.29
N GLY A 54 2.24 2.49 7.21
CA GLY A 54 1.78 1.11 7.37
C GLY A 54 1.40 0.84 8.82
N ALA A 55 1.08 -0.42 9.13
CA ALA A 55 0.78 -0.86 10.49
C ALA A 55 2.04 -1.39 11.21
N TYR A 56 2.15 -1.16 12.51
CA TYR A 56 3.05 -1.90 13.38
C TYR A 56 2.40 -3.25 13.76
N PRO A 57 3.14 -4.37 13.85
CA PRO A 57 4.60 -4.50 13.75
C PRO A 57 5.14 -4.69 12.33
N THR A 58 4.29 -4.80 11.31
CA THR A 58 4.72 -5.01 9.90
C THR A 58 5.72 -3.96 9.43
N VAL A 59 5.52 -2.70 9.82
CA VAL A 59 6.50 -1.63 9.71
C VAL A 59 7.06 -1.36 11.09
N THR A 60 8.34 -1.68 11.28
CA THR A 60 9.07 -1.42 12.53
C THR A 60 9.33 0.07 12.73
N LEU A 61 9.66 0.48 13.96
CA LEU A 61 10.05 1.86 14.25
C LEU A 61 11.24 2.33 13.38
N ALA A 62 12.24 1.46 13.20
CA ALA A 62 13.40 1.75 12.35
C ALA A 62 12.98 2.00 10.89
N ASN A 63 12.12 1.14 10.35
CA ASN A 63 11.60 1.29 8.98
C ASN A 63 10.73 2.54 8.85
N ALA A 64 9.90 2.86 9.85
CA ALA A 64 9.11 4.09 9.85
C ALA A 64 9.99 5.35 9.84
N ARG A 65 11.14 5.33 10.54
CA ARG A 65 12.12 6.42 10.50
C ARG A 65 12.82 6.52 9.14
N LYS A 66 13.19 5.41 8.50
CA LYS A 66 13.73 5.41 7.13
C LYS A 66 12.74 6.02 6.12
N LEU A 67 11.49 5.57 6.15
CA LEU A 67 10.41 6.09 5.30
C LEU A 67 10.14 7.58 5.54
N ARG A 68 10.33 8.06 6.78
CA ARG A 68 10.26 9.50 7.10
C ARG A 68 11.37 10.26 6.38
N GLU A 69 12.61 9.81 6.46
CA GLU A 69 13.73 10.48 5.78
C GLU A 69 13.53 10.50 4.26
N GLU A 70 13.10 9.39 3.67
CA GLU A 70 12.76 9.32 2.24
C GLU A 70 11.66 10.33 1.86
N ALA A 71 10.59 10.42 2.65
CA ALA A 71 9.52 11.38 2.40
C ALA A 71 10.01 12.83 2.55
N ARG A 72 10.93 13.10 3.49
CA ARG A 72 11.52 14.43 3.65
C ARG A 72 12.45 14.79 2.50
N ALA A 73 13.23 13.84 1.98
CA ALA A 73 14.08 14.06 0.81
C ALA A 73 13.24 14.46 -0.43
N ILE A 74 12.08 13.83 -0.62
CA ILE A 74 11.12 14.19 -1.67
C ILE A 74 10.57 15.60 -1.44
N LEU A 75 10.19 15.94 -0.20
CA LEU A 75 9.71 17.29 0.13
C LEU A 75 10.77 18.36 -0.09
N SER A 76 12.05 18.08 0.21
CA SER A 76 13.14 19.01 -0.05
C SER A 76 13.45 19.20 -1.53
N ALA A 77 13.13 18.20 -2.36
CA ALA A 77 13.21 18.30 -3.82
C ALA A 77 12.03 19.10 -4.43
N GLY A 78 11.04 19.50 -3.61
CA GLY A 78 9.86 20.25 -4.08
C GLY A 78 8.70 19.36 -4.53
N ASP A 79 8.77 18.05 -4.29
CA ASP A 79 7.75 17.08 -4.71
C ASP A 79 6.84 16.65 -3.55
N ASP A 80 5.65 16.14 -3.88
CA ASP A 80 4.71 15.60 -2.88
C ASP A 80 4.88 14.07 -2.69
N PRO A 81 5.37 13.60 -1.52
CA PRO A 81 5.55 12.17 -1.27
C PRO A 81 4.24 11.37 -1.26
N GLY A 82 3.09 12.03 -1.07
CA GLY A 82 1.78 11.40 -1.18
C GLY A 82 1.47 10.93 -2.61
N VAL A 83 1.88 11.69 -3.61
CA VAL A 83 1.65 11.37 -5.03
C VAL A 83 2.47 10.15 -5.44
N LYS A 84 3.75 10.11 -5.07
CA LYS A 84 4.64 8.97 -5.34
C LYS A 84 4.08 7.67 -4.73
N LYS A 85 3.62 7.73 -3.47
CA LYS A 85 3.01 6.57 -2.81
C LYS A 85 1.71 6.12 -3.49
N GLN A 86 0.90 7.06 -3.96
CA GLN A 86 -0.33 6.75 -4.69
C GLN A 86 -0.02 6.09 -6.03
N GLN A 87 0.97 6.58 -6.77
CA GLN A 87 1.44 5.99 -8.03
C GLN A 87 1.96 4.57 -7.82
N GLU A 88 2.79 4.32 -6.80
CA GLU A 88 3.26 2.98 -6.46
C GLU A 88 2.11 2.02 -6.10
N LYS A 89 1.10 2.52 -5.36
CA LYS A 89 -0.08 1.74 -5.02
C LYS A 89 -0.94 1.44 -6.25
N GLN A 90 -1.04 2.38 -7.19
CA GLN A 90 -1.73 2.17 -8.46
C GLN A 90 -0.98 1.17 -9.34
N ALA A 91 0.33 1.31 -9.51
CA ALA A 91 1.16 0.37 -10.25
C ALA A 91 1.06 -1.07 -9.70
N LYS A 92 1.02 -1.25 -8.37
CA LYS A 92 0.77 -2.56 -7.75
C LYS A 92 -0.63 -3.12 -7.98
N LYS A 93 -1.63 -2.27 -8.21
CA LYS A 93 -3.00 -2.71 -8.55
C LYS A 93 -3.14 -3.08 -10.02
N SER A 94 -2.40 -2.40 -10.90
CA SER A 94 -2.33 -2.72 -12.32
C SER A 94 -1.91 -4.17 -12.54
N GLY A 95 -0.98 -4.67 -11.70
CA GLY A 95 -0.42 -6.03 -11.68
C GLY A 95 -1.34 -7.20 -11.28
N ASN A 96 -2.60 -6.94 -10.91
CA ASN A 96 -3.55 -7.91 -10.34
C ASN A 96 -4.93 -7.84 -11.02
N THR A 97 -4.95 -7.47 -12.30
CA THR A 97 -6.18 -7.49 -13.10
C THR A 97 -6.53 -8.93 -13.49
N PHE A 98 -7.82 -9.20 -13.70
CA PHE A 98 -8.27 -10.53 -14.17
C PHE A 98 -7.57 -10.91 -15.47
N GLU A 99 -7.36 -9.93 -16.37
CA GLU A 99 -6.66 -10.12 -17.62
C GLU A 99 -5.22 -10.61 -17.44
N GLU A 100 -4.42 -9.95 -16.59
CA GLU A 100 -3.03 -10.38 -16.35
C GLU A 100 -2.94 -11.75 -15.67
N VAL A 101 -3.87 -12.05 -14.75
CA VAL A 101 -3.95 -13.37 -14.11
C VAL A 101 -4.32 -14.45 -15.12
N ALA A 102 -5.28 -14.19 -16.00
CA ALA A 102 -5.70 -15.11 -17.05
C ALA A 102 -4.57 -15.36 -18.06
N ARG A 103 -3.85 -14.31 -18.47
CA ARG A 103 -2.67 -14.42 -19.36
C ARG A 103 -1.54 -15.23 -18.71
N LYS A 104 -1.23 -15.00 -17.43
CA LYS A 104 -0.24 -15.80 -16.68
C LYS A 104 -0.67 -17.26 -16.53
N TRP A 105 -1.95 -17.51 -16.25
CA TRP A 105 -2.47 -18.86 -16.13
C TRP A 105 -2.39 -19.63 -17.46
N LEU A 106 -2.74 -19.00 -18.59
CA LEU A 106 -2.57 -19.62 -19.91
C LEU A 106 -1.10 -19.94 -20.21
N ALA A 107 -0.18 -19.01 -19.92
CA ALA A 107 1.25 -19.19 -20.17
C ALA A 107 1.89 -20.30 -19.31
N GLY A 108 1.37 -20.51 -18.08
CA GLY A 108 1.84 -21.57 -17.19
C GLY A 108 1.17 -22.93 -17.40
N ASN A 109 0.13 -23.01 -18.25
CA ASN A 109 -0.63 -24.24 -18.43
C ASN A 109 -0.01 -25.13 -19.53
N ILE A 110 0.89 -26.03 -19.11
CA ILE A 110 1.62 -26.98 -19.99
C ILE A 110 0.70 -28.08 -20.56
N ARG A 111 -0.57 -28.12 -20.15
CA ARG A 111 -1.51 -29.21 -20.49
C ARG A 111 -2.19 -29.03 -21.85
N TRP A 112 -2.13 -27.83 -22.44
CA TRP A 112 -2.81 -27.50 -23.69
C TRP A 112 -1.83 -27.19 -24.80
N THR A 113 -2.15 -27.60 -26.03
CA THR A 113 -1.40 -27.19 -27.21
C THR A 113 -1.51 -25.69 -27.41
N GLU A 114 -0.48 -25.07 -27.99
CA GLU A 114 -0.43 -23.61 -28.22
C GLU A 114 -1.68 -23.11 -28.96
N HIS A 115 -2.18 -23.89 -29.92
CA HIS A 115 -3.40 -23.57 -30.67
C HIS A 115 -4.66 -23.52 -29.77
N HIS A 116 -4.79 -24.43 -28.81
CA HIS A 116 -5.93 -24.45 -27.90
C HIS A 116 -5.86 -23.29 -26.89
N ALA A 117 -4.66 -22.99 -26.38
CA ALA A 117 -4.41 -21.82 -25.55
C ALA A 117 -4.73 -20.51 -26.30
N ALA A 118 -4.31 -20.38 -27.56
CA ALA A 118 -4.59 -19.21 -28.39
C ALA A 118 -6.10 -19.01 -28.63
N LYS A 119 -6.86 -20.09 -28.85
CA LYS A 119 -8.33 -20.01 -29.01
C LYS A 119 -9.03 -19.52 -27.74
N ILE A 120 -8.59 -20.02 -26.58
CA ILE A 120 -9.13 -19.59 -25.28
C ILE A 120 -8.76 -18.13 -25.01
N LEU A 121 -7.52 -17.73 -25.29
CA LEU A 121 -7.09 -16.34 -25.16
C LEU A 121 -7.94 -15.40 -26.02
N ARG A 122 -8.18 -15.77 -27.27
CA ARG A 122 -9.01 -14.99 -28.20
C ARG A 122 -10.44 -14.82 -27.68
N SER A 123 -11.03 -15.88 -27.13
CA SER A 123 -12.37 -15.82 -26.52
C SER A 123 -12.39 -14.90 -25.29
N LEU A 124 -11.34 -14.95 -24.46
CA LEU A 124 -11.20 -14.07 -23.30
C LEU A 124 -11.06 -12.60 -23.72
N GLU A 125 -10.25 -12.32 -24.75
CA GLU A 125 -10.05 -10.96 -25.29
C GLU A 125 -11.32 -10.36 -25.89
N LEU A 126 -12.14 -11.17 -26.58
CA LEU A 126 -13.35 -10.68 -27.25
C LEU A 126 -14.53 -10.50 -26.29
N HIS A 127 -14.68 -11.39 -25.31
CA HIS A 127 -15.93 -11.46 -24.52
C HIS A 127 -15.76 -11.17 -23.04
N VAL A 128 -14.56 -11.39 -22.47
CA VAL A 128 -14.38 -11.38 -21.02
C VAL A 128 -13.55 -10.19 -20.55
N PHE A 129 -12.43 -9.90 -21.20
CA PHE A 129 -11.58 -8.75 -20.84
C PHE A 129 -12.27 -7.39 -21.02
N PRO A 130 -13.11 -7.16 -22.04
CA PRO A 130 -13.85 -5.90 -22.14
C PRO A 130 -14.82 -5.66 -20.98
N LEU A 131 -15.36 -6.73 -20.39
CA LEU A 131 -16.36 -6.66 -19.32
C LEU A 131 -15.73 -6.63 -17.92
N ILE A 132 -14.75 -7.51 -17.67
CA ILE A 132 -14.19 -7.73 -16.33
C ILE A 132 -12.65 -7.71 -16.29
N GLY A 133 -11.98 -7.54 -17.43
CA GLY A 133 -10.52 -7.60 -17.53
C GLY A 133 -9.81 -6.61 -16.63
N LYS A 134 -10.33 -5.38 -16.52
CA LYS A 134 -9.76 -4.29 -15.70
C LYS A 134 -10.11 -4.37 -14.22
N ILE A 135 -10.92 -5.35 -13.79
CA ILE A 135 -11.29 -5.51 -12.39
C ILE A 135 -10.06 -6.03 -11.64
N SER A 136 -9.50 -5.18 -10.77
CA SER A 136 -8.40 -5.54 -9.88
C SER A 136 -8.96 -6.38 -8.74
N ARG A 137 -8.41 -7.58 -8.54
CA ARG A 137 -8.84 -8.46 -7.44
C ARG A 137 -8.48 -7.79 -6.10
N SER A 138 -9.45 -7.14 -5.46
CA SER A 138 -9.31 -6.78 -4.04
C SER A 138 -9.34 -8.08 -3.26
N ARG A 139 -8.25 -8.39 -2.55
CA ARG A 139 -8.15 -9.55 -1.66
C ARG A 139 -9.24 -9.50 -0.59
N THR A 140 -10.40 -10.08 -0.86
CA THR A 140 -11.41 -10.38 0.15
C THR A 140 -11.01 -11.70 0.78
N GLY A 141 -10.58 -11.65 2.03
CA GLY A 141 -10.17 -12.83 2.78
C GLY A 141 -11.35 -13.76 3.03
N ILE A 142 -11.09 -15.04 2.86
CA ILE A 142 -11.77 -16.15 3.54
C ILE A 142 -10.71 -16.73 4.48
#